data_AF-R4MBF2-F1
#
_entry.id   AF-R4MBF2-F1
#
_cell.length_a   1.000
_cell.length_b   1.000
_cell.length_c   1.000
_cell.angle_alpha   90.00
_cell.angle_beta   90.00
_cell.angle_gamma   90.00
#
_symmetry.space_group_name_H-M   'P 1'
#
loop_
_entity.id
_entity.type
_entity.pdbx_description
1 polymer ?
#
loop_
_entity_poly.entity_id
_entity_poly.type
_entity_poly.pdbx_seq_one_letter_code
_entity_poly.pdbx_strand_id
1 'polypeptide(L)' 'MLAVPVPDSALRVAGSVLDQAGPYLPFNTPFTAAGMQYYTQMPESDDSPSEKELGITYRDPRDTVADTVTALRGLGS' A
#
# COMPACT_ATOMS: atom_id res chain seq x y z
N MET A 1 1.29 3.22 17.76
CA MET A 1 0.08 2.94 16.95
C MET A 1 -0.41 1.56 17.30
N LEU A 2 -1.71 1.40 17.54
CA LEU A 2 -2.31 0.08 17.74
C LEU A 2 -2.74 -0.45 16.36
N ALA A 3 -2.09 -1.51 15.88
CA ALA A 3 -2.51 -2.19 14.66
C ALA A 3 -3.69 -3.11 15.01
N VAL A 4 -4.85 -2.88 14.41
CA VAL A 4 -6.02 -3.75 14.55
C VAL A 4 -6.09 -4.62 13.30
N PRO A 5 -6.21 -5.95 13.43
CA PRO A 5 -6.33 -6.82 12.26
C PRO A 5 -7.66 -6.52 11.55
N VAL A 6 -7.56 -6.18 10.27
CA VAL A 6 -8.73 -5.97 9.39
C VAL A 6 -8.76 -7.12 8.39
N PRO A 7 -9.88 -7.85 8.25
CA PRO A 7 -10.00 -8.88 7.23
C PRO A 7 -9.90 -8.30 5.81
N ASP A 8 -9.14 -8.96 4.95
CA ASP A 8 -9.00 -8.56 3.54
C ASP A 8 -10.32 -8.42 2.79
N SER A 9 -11.29 -9.28 3.10
CA SER A 9 -12.63 -9.20 2.52
C SER A 9 -13.34 -7.89 2.88
N ALA A 10 -13.14 -7.39 4.10
CA ALA A 10 -13.71 -6.11 4.52
C ALA A 10 -13.12 -4.95 3.73
N LEU A 11 -11.80 -4.96 3.49
CA LEU A 11 -11.12 -3.97 2.65
C LEU A 11 -11.65 -3.99 1.21
N ARG A 12 -11.80 -5.18 0.62
CA ARG A 12 -12.34 -5.34 -0.74
C ARG A 12 -13.77 -4.83 -0.85
N VAL A 13 -14.63 -5.17 0.11
CA VAL A 13 -16.02 -4.67 0.14
C VAL A 13 -16.04 -3.15 0.28
N ALA A 14 -15.21 -2.58 1.15
CA ALA A 14 -15.12 -1.13 1.30
C ALA A 14 -14.70 -0.44 -0.01
N GLY A 15 -13.74 -1.00 -0.74
CA GLY A 15 -13.34 -0.51 -2.07
C GLY A 15 -14.49 -0.53 -3.08
N SER A 16 -15.25 -1.62 -3.17
CA SER A 16 -16.41 -1.70 -4.07
C SER A 16 -17.52 -0.70 -3.71
N VAL A 17 -17.80 -0.53 -2.41
CA VAL A 17 -18.80 0.44 -1.94
C VAL A 17 -18.36 1.87 -2.27
N LEU A 18 -17.10 2.20 -2.05
CA LEU A 18 -16.59 3.55 -2.28
C LEU A 18 -16.42 3.89 -3.76
N ASP A 19 -16.14 2.93 -4.63
CA ASP A 19 -16.20 3.14 -6.08
C ASP A 19 -17.62 3.53 -6.53
N GLN A 20 -18.65 2.91 -5.95
CA GLN A 20 -20.04 3.22 -6.27
C GLN A 20 -20.50 4.54 -5.64
N ALA A 21 -20.04 4.86 -4.43
CA ALA A 21 -20.39 6.10 -3.71
C ALA A 21 -19.59 7.32 -4.19
N GLY A 22 -18.43 7.12 -4.82
CA GLY A 22 -17.48 8.15 -5.24
C GLY A 22 -18.10 9.38 -5.90
N PRO A 23 -19.03 9.24 -6.88
CA PRO A 23 -19.68 10.38 -7.53
C PRO A 23 -20.47 11.32 -6.58
N TYR A 24 -20.81 10.86 -5.38
CA TYR A 24 -21.57 11.61 -4.38
C TYR A 24 -20.71 12.12 -3.23
N LEU A 25 -19.43 11.74 -3.16
CA LEU A 25 -18.52 12.18 -2.11
C LEU A 25 -17.84 13.49 -2.52
N PRO A 26 -17.68 14.45 -1.59
CA PRO A 26 -16.96 15.70 -1.87
C PRO A 26 -15.43 15.54 -1.85
N PHE A 27 -14.92 14.30 -1.81
CA PHE A 27 -13.50 13.98 -1.75
C PHE A 27 -13.21 12.65 -2.47
N ASN A 28 -11.97 12.50 -2.93
CA ASN A 28 -11.47 11.22 -3.46
C ASN A 28 -11.04 10.32 -2.31
N THR A 29 -11.26 9.02 -2.46
CA THR A 29 -10.82 8.04 -1.48
C THR A 29 -9.71 7.17 -2.09
N PRO A 30 -8.70 6.76 -1.28
CA PRO A 30 -7.69 5.81 -1.73
C PRO A 30 -8.22 4.35 -1.75
N PHE A 31 -9.48 4.13 -1.36
CA PHE A 31 -10.13 2.83 -1.32
C PHE A 31 -10.94 2.62 -2.60
N THR A 32 -10.35 1.91 -3.55
CA THR A 32 -11.03 1.48 -4.77
C THR A 32 -11.11 -0.04 -4.81
N ALA A 33 -12.07 -0.60 -5.56
CA ALA A 33 -12.18 -2.06 -5.70
C ALA A 33 -10.88 -2.65 -6.28
N ALA A 34 -10.34 -2.02 -7.33
CA ALA A 34 -9.08 -2.43 -7.95
C ALA A 34 -7.89 -2.34 -6.99
N GLY A 35 -7.79 -1.23 -6.25
CA GLY A 35 -6.71 -1.03 -5.28
C GLY A 35 -6.77 -2.05 -4.15
N MET A 36 -7.95 -2.29 -3.59
CA MET A 36 -8.11 -3.24 -2.48
C MET A 36 -7.90 -4.69 -2.94
N GLN A 37 -8.24 -5.02 -4.18
CA GLN A 37 -7.88 -6.32 -4.75
C GLN A 37 -6.36 -6.47 -4.85
N TYR A 38 -5.67 -5.47 -5.40
CA TYR A 38 -4.22 -5.47 -5.51
C TYR A 38 -3.56 -5.66 -4.14
N TYR A 39 -3.90 -4.83 -3.14
CA TYR A 39 -3.25 -4.91 -1.82
C TYR A 39 -3.51 -6.20 -1.06
N THR A 40 -4.67 -6.85 -1.28
CA THR A 40 -5.03 -8.06 -0.53
C THR A 40 -4.73 -9.37 -1.26
N GLN A 41 -4.37 -9.30 -2.53
CA GLN A 41 -4.12 -10.48 -3.36
C GLN A 41 -2.79 -10.43 -4.11
N MET A 42 -1.98 -9.38 -3.92
CA MET A 42 -0.66 -9.30 -4.50
C MET A 42 0.20 -10.45 -3.96
N PRO A 43 0.71 -11.34 -4.84
CA PRO A 43 1.65 -12.35 -4.43
C PRO A 43 2.98 -11.70 -4.03
N GLU A 44 3.78 -12.44 -3.27
CA GLU A 44 5.15 -12.03 -3.00
C GLU A 44 5.92 -11.89 -4.33
N SER A 45 6.72 -10.82 -4.43
CA SER A 45 7.58 -10.61 -5.59
C SER A 45 8.70 -11.64 -5.59
N ASP A 46 8.97 -12.25 -6.76
CA ASP A 46 10.18 -13.05 -6.95
C ASP A 46 11.29 -12.15 -7.48
N ASP A 47 12.13 -11.69 -6.55
CA ASP A 47 13.25 -10.81 -6.87
C ASP A 47 14.53 -11.60 -7.22
N SER A 48 14.48 -12.94 -7.26
CA SER A 48 15.69 -13.75 -7.45
C SER A 48 16.42 -13.58 -8.79
N PRO A 49 15.76 -13.23 -9.93
CA PRO A 49 16.49 -12.97 -11.18
C PRO A 49 17.39 -11.73 -11.10
N SER A 50 16.92 -10.65 -10.49
CA SER A 50 17.73 -9.42 -10.38
C SER A 50 18.91 -9.61 -9.43
N GLU A 51 18.74 -10.36 -8.34
CA GLU A 51 19.82 -10.65 -7.41
C GLU A 51 20.88 -11.56 -8.03
N LYS A 52 20.46 -12.63 -8.71
CA LYS A 52 21.38 -13.67 -9.21
C LYS A 52 22.02 -13.31 -10.54
N GLU A 53 21.28 -12.72 -11.47
CA GLU A 53 21.74 -12.48 -12.83
C GLU A 53 22.34 -11.08 -13.00
N LEU A 54 21.83 -10.11 -12.22
CA LEU A 54 22.27 -8.71 -12.30
C LEU A 54 23.11 -8.27 -11.09
N GLY A 55 23.26 -9.12 -10.07
CA GLY A 55 24.04 -8.81 -8.87
C GLY A 55 23.44 -7.68 -8.03
N ILE A 56 22.13 -7.44 -8.14
CA ILE A 56 21.45 -6.38 -7.40
C ILE A 56 21.35 -6.76 -5.93
N THR A 57 21.68 -5.82 -5.06
CA THR A 57 21.43 -5.93 -3.63
C THR A 57 20.42 -4.87 -3.22
N TYR A 58 19.25 -5.29 -2.76
CA TYR A 58 18.20 -4.37 -2.32
C TYR A 58 18.51 -3.81 -0.93
N ARG A 59 18.18 -2.52 -0.75
CA ARG A 59 18.14 -1.90 0.58
C ARG A 59 16.99 -2.50 1.38
N ASP A 60 17.14 -2.63 2.70
CA ASP A 60 16.02 -3.00 3.58
C ASP A 60 14.85 -2.00 3.37
N PRO A 61 13.66 -2.48 2.97
CA PRO A 61 12.49 -1.61 2.78
C PRO A 61 12.13 -0.79 4.02
N ARG A 62 12.44 -1.28 5.23
CA ARG A 62 12.17 -0.59 6.49
C ARG A 62 12.90 0.74 6.58
N ASP A 63 14.13 0.79 6.10
CA ASP A 63 14.94 2.00 6.12
C ASP A 63 14.36 3.05 5.17
N THR A 64 13.95 2.63 3.97
CA THR A 64 13.31 3.51 2.98
C THR A 64 12.01 4.12 3.51
N VAL A 65 11.19 3.31 4.19
CA VAL A 65 9.96 3.79 4.84
C VAL A 65 10.27 4.73 6.00
N ALA A 66 11.27 4.41 6.83
CA ALA A 66 11.69 5.25 7.96
C ALA A 66 12.21 6.63 7.49
N ASP A 67 13.02 6.67 6.44
CA ASP A 67 13.51 7.90 5.83
C ASP A 67 12.35 8.75 5.29
N THR A 68 11.38 8.11 4.61
CA THR A 68 10.19 8.78 4.07
C THR A 68 9.35 9.41 5.19
N VAL A 69 9.10 8.67 6.27
CA VAL A 69 8.36 9.18 7.44
C VAL A 69 9.11 10.34 8.10
N THR A 70 10.44 10.26 8.18
CA THR A 70 11.30 11.33 8.73
C THR A 70 11.19 12.59 7.87
N ALA A 71 11.28 12.46 6.55
CA ALA A 71 11.13 13.58 5.62
C ALA A 71 9.74 14.23 5.72
N LEU A 72 8.67 13.44 5.75
CA LEU A 72 7.30 13.95 5.89
C LEU A 72 7.09 14.73 7.19
N ARG A 73 7.69 14.29 8.30
CA ARG A 73 7.64 15.02 9.58
C ARG A 73 8.37 16.36 9.52
N GLY A 74 9.45 16.46 8.76
CA GLY A 74 10.22 17.69 8.58
C GLY A 74 9.55 18.75 7.72
N LEU A 75 8.53 18.40 6.92
CA LEU A 75 7.75 19.35 6.12
C LEU A 75 6.71 20.14 6.94
N GLY A 76 6.43 19.70 8.17
CA GLY A 76 5.45 20.32 9.07
C GLY A 76 6.03 21.35 10.06
N SER A 77 7.31 21.69 9.94
CA SER A 77 8.02 22.68 10.78
C SER A 77 8.41 23.94 10.00
#